data_AF-A0A3C7VYC5-F1
#
_entry.id   AF-A0A3C7VYC5-F1
#
_cell.length_a   1.000
_cell.length_b   1.000
_cell.length_c   1.000
_cell.angle_alpha   90.00
_cell.angle_beta   90.00
_cell.angle_gamma   90.00
#
_symmetry.space_group_name_H-M   'P 1'
#
loop_
_entity.id
_entity.type
_entity.pdbx_description
1 polymer ?
#
loop_
_entity_poly.entity_id
_entity_poly.type
_entity_poly.pdbx_seq_one_letter_code
_entity_poly.pdbx_strand_id
1 'polypeptide(L)'
;LPAATAERLRAFTALLGRARRGAREGSGTEALRGLLREIRYEDWLVKQSSDEAVAERRMRNVWFLVDSLGELMRRESLSLEDAVAQLVLRDLMEQQEEERASGDAVQLMTLHAA
;
A
#
# COMPACT_ATOMS: atom_id res chain seq x y z
N LEU A 1 -18.99 12.61 23.61
CA LEU A 1 -17.59 12.65 23.11
C LEU A 1 -17.02 14.02 23.41
N PRO A 2 -15.78 14.15 23.94
CA PRO A 2 -15.12 15.44 24.10
C PRO A 2 -15.07 16.19 22.75
N ALA A 3 -15.29 17.50 22.76
CA ALA A 3 -15.37 18.30 21.53
C ALA A 3 -14.13 18.15 20.62
N ALA A 4 -12.94 18.11 21.22
CA ALA A 4 -11.68 17.91 20.51
C ALA A 4 -11.56 16.52 19.84
N THR A 5 -12.13 15.47 20.43
CA THR A 5 -12.14 14.12 19.82
C THR A 5 -13.07 14.09 18.62
N ALA A 6 -14.23 14.73 18.71
CA ALA A 6 -15.18 14.82 17.61
C ALA A 6 -14.58 15.61 16.42
N GLU A 7 -13.83 16.67 16.68
CA GLU A 7 -13.16 17.47 15.64
C GLU A 7 -12.09 16.66 14.90
N ARG A 8 -11.24 15.91 15.62
CA ARG A 8 -10.25 15.02 14.98
C ARG A 8 -10.89 13.97 14.08
N LEU A 9 -11.98 13.36 14.53
CA LEU A 9 -12.73 12.39 13.72
C LEU A 9 -13.35 13.02 12.47
N ARG A 10 -13.88 14.25 12.57
CA ARG A 10 -14.39 14.99 11.40
C ARG A 10 -13.27 15.32 10.41
N ALA A 11 -12.11 15.76 10.90
CA ALA A 11 -10.95 16.03 10.04
C ALA A 11 -10.50 14.77 9.30
N PHE A 12 -10.41 13.63 10.00
CA PHE A 12 -10.04 12.34 9.42
C PHE A 12 -11.04 11.86 8.37
N THR A 13 -12.34 11.90 8.68
CA THR A 13 -13.39 11.50 7.73
C THR A 13 -13.44 12.41 6.50
N ALA A 14 -13.19 13.72 6.68
CA ALA A 14 -13.10 14.66 5.57
C ALA A 14 -11.89 14.38 4.67
N LEU A 15 -10.73 14.05 5.26
CA LEU A 15 -9.52 13.63 4.55
C LEU A 15 -9.79 12.37 3.71
N LEU A 16 -10.37 11.33 4.30
CA LEU A 16 -10.75 10.12 3.54
C LEU A 16 -11.77 10.41 2.44
N GLY A 17 -12.74 11.29 2.71
CA GLY A 17 -13.72 11.72 1.73
C GLY A 17 -13.10 12.44 0.52
N ARG A 18 -12.11 13.31 0.75
CA ARG A 18 -11.35 13.97 -0.33
C ARG A 18 -10.54 12.96 -1.13
N ALA A 19 -9.80 12.09 -0.47
CA ALA A 19 -8.99 11.06 -1.13
C ALA A 19 -9.84 10.13 -2.00
N ARG A 20 -10.99 9.68 -1.49
CA ARG A 20 -11.94 8.83 -2.24
C ARG A 20 -12.51 9.52 -3.47
N ARG A 21 -12.86 10.81 -3.38
CA ARG A 21 -13.32 11.58 -4.55
C ARG A 21 -12.21 11.71 -5.58
N GLY A 22 -11.01 12.11 -5.15
CA GLY A 22 -9.84 12.22 -6.03
C GLY A 22 -9.51 10.91 -6.74
N ALA A 23 -9.67 9.77 -6.05
CA ALA A 23 -9.43 8.45 -6.61
C ALA A 23 -10.40 8.07 -7.76
N ARG A 24 -11.62 8.64 -7.76
CA ARG A 24 -12.67 8.37 -8.76
C ARG A 24 -12.71 9.40 -9.89
N GLU A 25 -12.44 10.66 -9.55
CA GLU A 25 -12.65 11.80 -10.45
C GLU A 25 -11.37 12.27 -11.17
N GLY A 26 -10.18 11.91 -10.65
CA GLY A 26 -8.88 12.32 -11.19
C GLY A 26 -7.98 11.15 -11.54
N SER A 27 -6.69 11.44 -11.73
CA SER A 27 -5.66 10.39 -11.77
C SER A 27 -5.62 9.70 -10.41
N GLY A 28 -6.14 8.46 -10.33
CA GLY A 28 -6.33 7.76 -9.07
C GLY A 28 -5.05 7.66 -8.22
N THR A 29 -3.89 7.53 -8.87
CA THR A 29 -2.58 7.52 -8.21
C THR A 29 -2.18 8.87 -7.64
N GLU A 30 -2.57 9.99 -8.25
CA GLU A 30 -2.31 11.33 -7.69
C GLU A 30 -3.08 11.57 -6.39
N ALA A 31 -4.33 11.08 -6.31
CA ALA A 31 -5.09 11.12 -5.06
C ALA A 31 -4.43 10.30 -3.96
N LEU A 32 -3.86 9.13 -4.30
CA LEU A 32 -3.11 8.29 -3.37
C LEU A 32 -1.80 8.96 -2.90
N ARG A 33 -1.05 9.60 -3.80
CA ARG A 33 0.13 10.41 -3.45
C ARG A 33 -0.23 11.59 -2.54
N GLY A 34 -1.35 12.25 -2.83
CA GLY A 34 -1.89 13.33 -1.99
C GLY A 34 -2.19 12.83 -0.58
N LEU A 35 -2.90 11.71 -0.48
CA LEU A 35 -3.23 11.07 0.80
C LEU A 35 -1.98 10.73 1.61
N LEU A 36 -0.98 10.08 1.01
CA LEU A 36 0.28 9.70 1.68
C LEU A 36 1.03 10.91 2.26
N ARG A 37 1.04 12.03 1.55
CA ARG A 37 1.61 13.29 2.03
C ARG A 37 0.77 13.92 3.14
N GLU A 38 -0.55 13.95 2.99
CA GLU A 38 -1.45 14.57 3.97
C GLU A 38 -1.43 13.82 5.32
N ILE A 39 -1.33 12.49 5.31
CA ILE A 39 -1.16 11.68 6.53
C ILE A 39 0.27 11.68 7.05
N ARG A 40 1.22 12.31 6.34
CA ARG A 40 2.66 12.34 6.62
C ARG A 40 3.24 10.94 6.85
N TYR A 41 2.95 10.03 5.92
CA TYR A 41 3.35 8.63 6.06
C TYR A 41 4.88 8.46 6.12
N GLU A 42 5.62 9.28 5.38
CA GLU A 42 7.09 9.30 5.38
C GLU A 42 7.64 9.68 6.76
N ASP A 43 7.18 10.77 7.37
CA ASP A 43 7.56 11.15 8.74
C ASP A 43 7.24 10.05 9.76
N TRP A 44 6.13 9.32 9.55
CA TRP A 44 5.78 8.19 10.39
C TRP A 44 6.77 7.03 10.20
N LEU A 45 7.15 6.70 8.96
CA LEU A 45 8.14 5.67 8.67
C LEU A 45 9.51 6.00 9.28
N VAL A 46 9.95 7.25 9.21
CA VAL A 46 11.21 7.71 9.84
C VAL A 46 11.17 7.43 11.35
N LYS A 47 10.04 7.72 12.01
CA LYS A 47 9.88 7.49 13.45
C LYS A 47 9.75 6.02 13.85
N GLN A 48 9.29 5.15 12.95
CA GLN A 48 9.06 3.72 13.24
C GLN A 48 10.16 2.79 12.73
N SER A 49 11.13 3.32 11.98
CA SER A 49 12.23 2.53 11.44
C SER A 49 13.43 2.53 12.39
N SER A 50 14.28 1.51 12.28
CA SER A 50 15.51 1.40 13.07
C SER A 50 16.51 2.51 12.77
N ASP A 51 16.49 3.00 11.53
CA ASP A 51 17.34 4.05 11.00
C ASP A 51 16.70 4.66 9.74
N GLU A 52 17.31 5.76 9.27
CA GLU A 52 16.86 6.52 8.10
C GLU A 52 16.90 5.68 6.82
N ALA A 53 17.96 4.88 6.61
CA ALA A 53 18.12 4.08 5.40
C ALA A 53 17.01 3.01 5.27
N VAL A 54 16.56 2.45 6.39
CA VAL A 54 15.42 1.54 6.45
C VAL A 54 14.12 2.27 6.17
N ALA A 55 13.93 3.49 6.71
CA ALA A 55 12.74 4.31 6.42
C ALA A 55 12.64 4.65 4.93
N GLU A 56 13.74 5.13 4.33
CA GLU A 56 13.81 5.43 2.91
C GLU A 56 13.53 4.20 2.05
N ARG A 57 14.10 3.04 2.40
CA ARG A 57 13.84 1.80 1.67
C ARG A 57 12.37 1.41 1.73
N ARG A 58 11.73 1.50 2.89
CA ARG A 58 10.30 1.26 3.05
C ARG A 58 9.48 2.23 2.22
N MET A 59 9.83 3.51 2.22
CA MET A 59 9.13 4.53 1.44
C MET A 59 9.31 4.32 -0.08
N ARG A 60 10.51 3.90 -0.53
CA ARG A 60 10.74 3.49 -1.93
C ARG A 60 9.82 2.35 -2.35
N ASN A 61 9.60 1.35 -1.50
CA ASN A 61 8.67 0.26 -1.79
C ASN A 61 7.23 0.76 -1.93
N VAL A 62 6.81 1.71 -1.08
CA VAL A 62 5.49 2.34 -1.19
C VAL A 62 5.35 3.08 -2.52
N TRP A 63 6.35 3.88 -2.91
CA TRP A 63 6.32 4.58 -4.18
C TRP A 63 6.33 3.64 -5.37
N PHE A 64 7.13 2.57 -5.32
CA PHE A 64 7.14 1.52 -6.33
C PHE A 64 5.73 0.91 -6.52
N LEU A 65 5.01 0.63 -5.43
CA LEU A 65 3.64 0.13 -5.51
C LEU A 65 2.70 1.15 -6.18
N VAL A 66 2.77 2.42 -5.79
CA VAL A 66 1.95 3.50 -6.38
C VAL A 66 2.24 3.66 -7.87
N ASP A 67 3.51 3.61 -8.26
CA ASP A 67 3.94 3.71 -9.66
C ASP A 67 3.47 2.51 -10.47
N SER A 68 3.59 1.31 -9.91
CA SER A 68 3.16 0.05 -10.54
C SER A 68 1.65 0.02 -10.75
N LEU A 69 0.86 0.49 -9.78
CA LEU A 69 -0.58 0.66 -9.95
C LEU A 69 -0.90 1.66 -11.07
N GLY A 70 -0.18 2.78 -11.13
CA GLY A 70 -0.36 3.76 -12.21
C GLY A 70 -0.04 3.20 -13.59
N GLU A 71 1.00 2.38 -13.70
CA GLU A 71 1.34 1.70 -14.95
C GLU A 71 0.30 0.65 -15.35
N LEU A 72 -0.17 -0.16 -14.39
CA LEU A 72 -1.24 -1.12 -14.62
C LEU A 72 -2.52 -0.43 -15.11
N MET A 73 -2.93 0.64 -14.44
CA MET A 73 -4.08 1.46 -14.82
C MET A 73 -3.97 1.99 -16.25
N ARG A 74 -2.79 2.51 -16.64
CA ARG A 74 -2.57 3.00 -18.01
C ARG A 74 -2.57 1.90 -19.05
N ARG A 75 -1.85 0.80 -18.78
CA ARG A 75 -1.69 -0.32 -19.71
C ARG A 75 -3.02 -0.99 -20.03
N GLU A 76 -3.88 -1.14 -19.03
CA GLU A 76 -5.14 -1.89 -19.13
C GLU A 76 -6.37 -0.98 -19.13
N SER A 77 -6.18 0.35 -19.15
CA SER A 77 -7.24 1.36 -19.10
C SER A 77 -8.20 1.17 -17.93
N LEU A 78 -7.65 0.82 -16.77
CA LEU A 78 -8.38 0.48 -15.55
C LEU A 78 -8.56 1.67 -14.62
N SER A 79 -9.61 1.63 -13.81
CA SER A 79 -9.72 2.49 -12.64
C SER A 79 -8.72 2.04 -11.54
N LEU A 80 -8.49 2.89 -10.54
CA LEU A 80 -7.66 2.50 -9.39
C LEU A 80 -8.28 1.31 -8.63
N GLU A 81 -9.61 1.26 -8.54
CA GLU A 81 -10.34 0.19 -7.86
C GLU A 81 -10.12 -1.16 -8.57
N ASP A 82 -10.24 -1.17 -9.89
CA ASP A 82 -10.02 -2.37 -10.70
C ASP A 82 -8.55 -2.83 -10.65
N ALA A 83 -7.61 -1.88 -10.73
CA ALA A 83 -6.17 -2.18 -10.63
C ALA A 83 -5.80 -2.80 -9.27
N VAL A 84 -6.39 -2.30 -8.17
CA VAL A 84 -6.21 -2.88 -6.82
C VAL A 84 -6.84 -4.27 -6.74
N ALA A 85 -8.06 -4.45 -7.26
CA ALA A 85 -8.73 -5.75 -7.27
C ALA A 85 -7.92 -6.81 -8.03
N GLN A 86 -7.37 -6.44 -9.20
CA GLN A 86 -6.53 -7.32 -10.00
C GLN A 86 -5.20 -7.64 -9.30
N LEU A 87 -4.57 -6.66 -8.65
CA LEU A 87 -3.35 -6.89 -7.87
C LEU A 87 -3.59 -7.92 -6.75
N VAL A 88 -4.69 -7.77 -6.00
CA VAL A 88 -5.06 -8.69 -4.92
C VAL A 88 -5.37 -10.09 -5.46
N LEU A 89 -6.09 -10.18 -6.59
CA LEU A 89 -6.39 -11.46 -7.22
C LEU A 89 -5.11 -12.17 -7.66
N ARG A 90 -4.17 -11.44 -8.25
CA ARG A 90 -2.87 -11.97 -8.66
C ARG A 90 -2.06 -12.47 -7.48
N ASP A 91 -1.98 -11.70 -6.39
CA ASP A 91 -1.30 -12.10 -5.15
C ASP A 91 -1.91 -13.40 -4.58
N LEU A 92 -3.25 -13.52 -4.58
CA LEU A 92 -3.92 -14.74 -4.15
C LEU A 92 -3.61 -15.95 -5.05
N MET A 93 -3.51 -15.76 -6.36
CA MET A 93 -3.14 -16.83 -7.30
C MET A 93 -1.68 -17.26 -7.12
N GLU A 94 -0.76 -16.30 -6.96
CA GLU A 94 0.67 -16.56 -6.71
C GLU A 94 0.85 -17.36 -5.40
N GLN A 95 0.14 -16.99 -4.32
CA GLN A 95 0.14 -17.75 -3.07
C GLN A 95 -0.35 -19.20 -3.23
N GLN A 96 -1.42 -19.42 -4.00
CA GLN A 96 -1.93 -20.78 -4.28
C GLN A 96 -0.96 -21.62 -5.11
N GLU A 97 -0.24 -20.99 -6.04
CA GLU A 97 0.80 -21.66 -6.83
C GLU A 97 2.00 -22.05 -5.96
N GLU A 98 2.44 -21.15 -5.08
CA GLU A 98 3.51 -21.43 -4.11
C GLU A 98 3.13 -22.57 -3.15
N GLU A 99 1.91 -22.61 -2.63
CA GLU A 99 1.41 -23.71 -1.78
C GLU A 99 1.42 -25.06 -2.50
N ARG A 100 1.02 -25.07 -3.78
CA ARG A 100 1.06 -26.29 -4.62
C ARG A 100 2.49 -26.72 -4.93
N ALA A 101 3.39 -25.75 -5.18
CA ALA A 101 4.81 -26.00 -5.44
C ALA A 101 5.58 -26.40 -4.17
N SER A 102 5.12 -25.98 -2.99
CA SER A 102 5.72 -26.34 -1.69
C SER A 102 5.66 -27.84 -1.37
N GLY A 103 4.88 -28.64 -2.11
CA GLY A 103 4.93 -30.10 -2.02
C GLY A 103 6.24 -30.70 -2.54
N ASP A 104 7.02 -29.97 -3.36
CA ASP A 104 8.25 -30.44 -4.02
C ASP A 104 9.46 -29.51 -3.74
N ALA A 105 9.32 -28.57 -2.80
CA ALA A 105 10.36 -27.60 -2.47
C ALA A 105 11.33 -28.13 -1.39
N VAL A 106 12.64 -28.11 -1.68
CA VAL A 106 13.69 -28.47 -0.72
C VAL A 106 13.82 -27.37 0.34
N GLN A 107 13.39 -27.66 1.57
CA GLN A 107 13.54 -26.75 2.70
C GLN A 107 14.99 -26.77 3.22
N LEU A 108 15.75 -25.72 2.95
CA LEU A 108 17.08 -25.53 3.53
C LEU A 108 16.95 -25.13 5.01
N MET A 109 17.15 -26.09 5.90
CA MET A 109 17.33 -25.84 7.33
C MET A 109 18.81 -25.67 7.65
N THR A 110 19.17 -24.58 8.33
CA THR A 110 20.46 -24.47 9.01
C THR A 110 20.36 -25.14 10.38
N LEU A 111 21.29 -26.07 10.67
CA LEU A 111 21.39 -26.98 11.83
C LEU A 111 21.26 -26.36 13.25
N HIS A 112 21.03 -25.05 13.41
CA HIS A 112 21.08 -24.37 14.71
C HIS A 112 19.72 -24.22 15.41
N ALA A 113 18.71 -25.00 15.03
CA ALA A 113 17.41 -25.04 15.70
C ALA A 113 17.02 -26.48 16.06
N ALA A 114 17.86 -27.14 16.86
CA ALA A 114 17.52 -28.36 17.60
C ALA A 114 17.38 -28.04 19.08
#